data_AF-A0A7S1MM75-F1
#
_entry.id   AF-A0A7S1MM75-F1
#
_cell.length_a   1.000
_cell.length_b   1.000
_cell.length_c   1.000
_cell.angle_alpha   90.00
_cell.angle_beta   90.00
_cell.angle_gamma   90.00
#
_symmetry.space_group_name_H-M   'P 1'
#
loop_
_entity.id
_entity.type
_entity.pdbx_description
1 polymer ?
#
loop_
_entity_poly.entity_id
_entity_poly.type
_entity_poly.pdbx_seq_one_letter_code
_entity_poly.pdbx_strand_id
1 'polypeptide(L)'
;VRCKRLVRPDWSQARWQQDDLRSRAWPEATREPVDGGQKCLRLGVSEADRVDPDRPAILDGVMDLWPDRGRWELGSLLREYGDAELVVGATSPEEDEEGGDEAASMPVTMTLQGYCEYARRQRDDCPLYIFDDTFLDSGCSLAGAYSRPPCFAEDFMAALGECRPPHRW
;
A
#
# COMPACT_ATOMS: atom_id res chain seq x y z
N VAL A 1 1.23 -14.00 10.37
CA VAL A 1 0.17 -14.99 10.74
C VAL A 1 -0.07 -15.11 12.25
N ARG A 2 0.97 -15.06 13.10
CA ARG A 2 0.84 -15.16 14.57
C ARG A 2 -0.08 -14.10 15.19
N CYS A 3 0.03 -12.84 14.78
CA CYS A 3 -0.80 -11.73 15.29
C CYS A 3 -2.28 -11.90 14.93
N LYS A 4 -2.59 -12.38 13.73
CA LYS A 4 -3.98 -12.66 13.29
C LYS A 4 -4.57 -13.86 14.05
N ARG A 5 -3.79 -14.91 14.34
CA ARG A 5 -4.21 -16.08 15.13
C ARG A 5 -4.49 -15.76 16.61
N LEU A 6 -3.77 -14.80 17.21
CA LEU A 6 -3.99 -14.40 18.60
C LEU A 6 -5.35 -13.71 18.80
N VAL A 7 -5.78 -12.92 17.82
CA VAL A 7 -7.06 -12.19 17.88
C VAL A 7 -8.22 -13.06 17.34
N ARG A 8 -7.93 -14.01 16.45
CA ARG A 8 -8.93 -14.91 15.82
C ARG A 8 -8.41 -16.36 15.79
N PRO A 9 -8.48 -17.08 16.92
CA PRO A 9 -7.97 -18.45 17.02
C PRO A 9 -8.76 -19.44 16.14
N ASP A 10 -9.97 -19.07 15.72
CA ASP A 10 -10.83 -19.79 14.79
C ASP A 10 -10.42 -19.61 13.30
N TRP A 11 -9.46 -18.73 13.01
CA TRP A 11 -8.90 -18.52 11.68
C TRP A 11 -7.67 -19.42 11.46
N SER A 12 -7.91 -20.71 11.22
CA SER A 12 -6.89 -21.62 10.70
C SER A 12 -6.74 -21.47 9.19
N GLN A 13 -5.56 -21.76 8.65
CA GLN A 13 -5.34 -21.77 7.19
C GLN A 13 -6.30 -22.75 6.47
N ALA A 14 -6.65 -23.87 7.12
CA ALA A 14 -7.60 -24.83 6.60
C ALA A 14 -9.02 -24.25 6.41
N ARG A 15 -9.44 -23.30 7.25
CA ARG A 15 -10.78 -22.69 7.17
C ARG A 15 -10.96 -21.82 5.93
N TRP A 16 -9.92 -21.12 5.48
CA TRP A 16 -9.97 -20.28 4.28
C TRP A 16 -10.34 -21.06 3.03
N GLN A 17 -9.78 -22.26 2.88
CA GLN A 17 -10.09 -23.17 1.78
C GLN A 17 -11.45 -23.85 1.96
N GLN A 18 -11.79 -24.23 3.20
CA GLN A 18 -13.06 -24.91 3.50
C GLN A 18 -14.29 -24.03 3.24
N ASP A 19 -14.20 -22.73 3.57
CA ASP A 19 -15.30 -21.77 3.40
C ASP A 19 -15.29 -21.07 2.02
N ASP A 20 -14.37 -21.46 1.13
CA ASP A 20 -14.12 -20.86 -0.20
C ASP A 20 -14.17 -19.33 -0.17
N LEU A 21 -13.55 -18.71 0.85
CA LEU A 21 -13.69 -17.27 1.11
C LEU A 21 -13.23 -16.41 -0.08
N ARG A 22 -12.37 -16.96 -0.95
CA ARG A 22 -11.94 -16.36 -2.22
C ARG A 22 -13.08 -16.13 -3.23
N SER A 23 -14.16 -16.91 -3.18
CA SER A 23 -15.29 -16.81 -4.10
C SER A 23 -16.43 -15.96 -3.55
N ARG A 24 -16.33 -15.52 -2.29
CA ARG A 24 -17.32 -14.61 -1.72
C ARG A 24 -17.32 -13.30 -2.48
N ALA A 25 -18.51 -12.87 -2.88
CA ALA A 25 -18.70 -11.53 -3.38
C ALA A 25 -18.31 -10.53 -2.29
N TRP A 26 -17.61 -9.48 -2.71
CA TRP A 26 -17.38 -8.34 -1.84
C TRP A 26 -18.74 -7.75 -1.44
N PRO A 27 -18.91 -7.31 -0.18
CA PRO A 27 -20.12 -6.60 0.20
C PRO A 27 -20.28 -5.36 -0.68
N GLU A 28 -21.53 -4.95 -0.94
CA GLU A 28 -21.76 -3.69 -1.62
C GLU A 28 -21.08 -2.57 -0.85
N ALA A 29 -20.33 -1.72 -1.56
CA ALA A 29 -19.68 -0.57 -0.97
C ALA A 29 -20.74 0.33 -0.34
N THR A 30 -20.77 0.40 0.99
CA THR A 30 -21.68 1.28 1.71
C THR A 30 -21.28 2.73 1.43
N ARG A 31 -22.15 3.46 0.73
CA ARG A 31 -21.92 4.87 0.41
C ARG A 31 -22.01 5.78 1.63
N GLU A 32 -22.71 5.32 2.66
CA GLU A 32 -22.86 6.02 3.93
C GLU A 32 -22.17 5.24 5.06
N PRO A 33 -21.58 5.93 6.05
CA PRO A 33 -21.06 5.28 7.24
C PRO A 33 -22.17 4.47 7.91
N VAL A 34 -21.95 3.16 8.08
CA VAL A 34 -22.87 2.31 8.84
C VAL A 34 -22.90 2.84 10.28
N ASP A 35 -24.09 3.19 10.76
CA ASP A 35 -24.33 3.85 12.05
C ASP A 35 -23.67 3.08 13.21
N GLY A 36 -22.92 3.78 14.07
CA GLY A 36 -22.24 3.11 15.20
C GLY A 36 -21.09 3.84 15.93
N GLY A 37 -20.88 5.15 15.74
CA GLY A 37 -19.91 5.93 16.52
C GLY A 37 -18.63 6.29 15.76
N GLN A 38 -18.28 7.58 15.83
CA GLN A 38 -17.29 8.30 15.01
C GLN A 38 -17.50 8.16 13.49
N LYS A 39 -18.38 9.02 12.96
CA LYS A 39 -18.49 9.29 11.53
C LYS A 39 -17.12 9.70 11.02
N CYS A 40 -16.50 8.85 10.19
CA CYS A 40 -15.38 9.25 9.35
C CYS A 40 -15.81 10.51 8.60
N LEU A 41 -15.13 11.63 8.86
CA LEU A 41 -15.53 12.91 8.31
C LEU A 41 -15.27 12.89 6.81
N ARG A 42 -16.25 13.23 5.97
CA ARG A 42 -16.05 13.29 4.53
C ARG A 42 -15.99 14.75 4.09
N LEU A 43 -14.89 15.14 3.45
CA LEU A 43 -14.58 16.51 3.04
C LEU A 43 -14.23 16.53 1.55
N GLY A 44 -14.52 17.63 0.86
CA GLY A 44 -13.93 17.89 -0.45
C GLY A 44 -12.51 18.42 -0.32
N VAL A 45 -11.68 18.27 -1.35
CA VAL A 45 -10.29 18.77 -1.35
C VAL A 45 -10.18 20.28 -1.10
N SER A 46 -11.21 21.06 -1.40
CA SER A 46 -11.30 22.49 -1.09
C SER A 46 -11.42 22.79 0.41
N GLU A 47 -11.77 21.80 1.22
CA GLU A 47 -11.92 21.87 2.68
C GLU A 47 -10.80 21.11 3.42
N ALA A 48 -9.67 20.86 2.74
CA ALA A 48 -8.56 20.10 3.30
C ALA A 48 -7.99 20.74 4.58
N ASP A 49 -8.10 22.07 4.73
CA ASP A 49 -7.72 22.81 5.94
C ASP A 49 -8.57 22.47 7.17
N ARG A 50 -9.72 21.82 6.98
CA ARG A 50 -10.64 21.39 8.05
C ARG A 50 -10.38 19.96 8.51
N VAL A 51 -9.39 19.28 7.93
CA VAL A 51 -8.99 17.94 8.37
C VAL A 51 -8.43 18.03 9.78
N ASP A 52 -9.10 17.36 10.71
CA ASP A 52 -8.65 17.19 12.08
C ASP A 52 -7.62 16.05 12.15
N PRO A 53 -6.37 16.30 12.56
CA PRO A 53 -5.32 15.27 12.60
C PRO A 53 -5.64 14.12 13.57
N ASP A 54 -6.50 14.34 14.57
CA ASP A 54 -6.86 13.34 15.56
C ASP A 54 -8.09 12.50 15.16
N ARG A 55 -8.67 12.75 13.98
CA ARG A 55 -9.91 12.10 13.53
C ARG A 55 -9.81 11.59 12.09
N PRO A 56 -10.15 10.31 11.83
CA PRO A 56 -10.20 9.79 10.47
C PRO A 56 -11.16 10.58 9.57
N ALA A 57 -10.69 10.88 8.37
CA ALA A 57 -11.46 11.58 7.34
C ALA A 57 -11.23 10.97 5.95
N ILE A 58 -12.23 11.08 5.07
CA ILE A 58 -12.13 10.82 3.63
C ILE A 58 -12.09 12.18 2.93
N LEU A 59 -11.04 12.43 2.16
CA LEU A 59 -10.89 13.63 1.34
C LEU A 59 -11.21 13.29 -0.12
N ASP A 60 -12.36 13.74 -0.62
CA ASP A 60 -12.78 13.55 -2.00
C ASP A 60 -12.10 14.55 -2.94
N GLY A 61 -11.93 14.17 -4.21
CA GLY A 61 -11.40 15.06 -5.25
C GLY A 61 -9.89 15.30 -5.19
N VAL A 62 -9.15 14.60 -4.32
CA VAL A 62 -7.69 14.71 -4.21
C VAL A 62 -6.98 14.40 -5.53
N MET A 63 -7.41 13.33 -6.20
CA MET A 63 -6.78 12.91 -7.46
C MET A 63 -7.06 13.86 -8.61
N ASP A 64 -8.03 14.78 -8.47
CA ASP A 64 -8.31 15.80 -9.49
C ASP A 64 -7.24 16.89 -9.50
N LEU A 65 -6.41 16.97 -8.45
CA LEU A 65 -5.24 17.84 -8.38
C LEU A 65 -4.00 17.24 -9.04
N TRP A 66 -4.02 15.94 -9.37
CA TRP A 66 -2.84 15.28 -9.91
C TRP A 66 -2.50 15.81 -11.30
N PRO A 67 -1.25 16.22 -11.56
CA PRO A 67 -0.86 16.79 -12.85
C PRO A 67 -1.10 15.86 -14.04
N ASP A 68 -0.94 14.55 -13.84
CA ASP A 68 -1.18 13.56 -14.88
C ASP A 68 -1.63 12.22 -14.28
N ARG A 69 -2.91 12.14 -13.94
CA ARG A 69 -3.53 10.92 -13.42
C ARG A 69 -3.44 9.73 -14.39
N GLY A 70 -3.40 9.98 -15.70
CA GLY A 70 -3.39 8.91 -16.72
C GLY A 70 -2.11 8.08 -16.70
N ARG A 71 -1.01 8.62 -16.18
CA ARG A 71 0.26 7.89 -16.03
C ARG A 71 0.22 6.82 -14.94
N TRP A 72 -0.70 6.95 -13.98
CA TRP A 72 -0.92 5.96 -12.93
C TRP A 72 -1.89 4.84 -13.34
N GLU A 73 -2.42 4.88 -14.56
CA GLU A 73 -3.19 3.76 -15.11
C GLU A 73 -2.27 2.57 -15.39
N LEU A 74 -2.74 1.36 -15.09
CA LEU A 74 -1.96 0.12 -15.23
C LEU A 74 -1.34 -0.05 -16.62
N GLY A 75 -2.04 0.34 -17.69
CA GLY A 75 -1.53 0.26 -19.06
C GLY A 75 -0.38 1.24 -19.34
N SER A 76 -0.39 2.42 -18.71
CA SER A 76 0.70 3.40 -18.81
C SER A 76 1.90 2.96 -17.97
N LEU A 77 1.65 2.50 -16.74
CA LEU A 77 2.69 1.97 -15.86
C LEU A 77 3.42 0.79 -16.48
N LEU A 78 2.72 -0.18 -17.07
CA LEU A 78 3.34 -1.33 -17.73
C LEU A 78 4.15 -0.93 -18.97
N ARG A 79 3.72 0.09 -19.70
CA ARG A 79 4.41 0.56 -20.91
C ARG A 79 5.73 1.26 -20.58
N GLU A 80 5.73 2.07 -19.52
CA GLU A 80 6.88 2.91 -19.13
C GLU A 80 7.82 2.21 -18.14
N TYR A 81 7.27 1.36 -17.26
CA TYR A 81 7.97 0.79 -16.11
C TYR A 81 7.80 -0.74 -16.00
N GLY A 82 7.45 -1.43 -17.08
CA GLY A 82 7.23 -2.89 -17.06
C GLY A 82 8.43 -3.69 -16.52
N ASP A 83 9.65 -3.26 -16.88
CA ASP A 83 10.91 -3.87 -16.45
C ASP A 83 11.46 -3.31 -15.12
N ALA A 84 10.76 -2.36 -14.48
CA ALA A 84 11.18 -1.81 -13.21
C ALA A 84 11.02 -2.85 -12.09
N GLU A 85 12.10 -3.11 -11.37
CA GLU A 85 12.12 -3.95 -10.17
C GLU A 85 11.46 -3.20 -9.01
N LEU A 86 10.43 -3.81 -8.43
CA LEU A 86 9.68 -3.26 -7.29
C LEU A 86 9.73 -4.23 -6.12
N VAL A 87 9.86 -3.70 -4.90
CA VAL A 87 9.79 -4.48 -3.66
C VAL A 87 8.40 -5.09 -3.50
N VAL A 88 8.34 -6.42 -3.39
CA VAL A 88 7.11 -7.22 -3.21
C VAL A 88 7.05 -7.96 -1.87
N GLY A 89 8.08 -7.79 -1.04
CA GLY A 89 8.23 -8.41 0.26
C GLY A 89 9.63 -8.24 0.81
N ALA A 90 9.94 -8.92 1.91
CA ALA A 90 11.27 -8.97 2.47
C ALA A 90 11.54 -10.37 3.04
N THR A 91 12.81 -10.80 3.01
CA THR A 91 13.22 -12.06 3.61
C THR A 91 13.20 -11.94 5.13
N SER A 92 12.73 -12.99 5.81
CA SER A 92 13.04 -13.14 7.24
C SER A 92 14.47 -13.68 7.34
N PRO A 93 15.29 -13.20 8.28
CA PRO A 93 16.46 -13.96 8.68
C PRO A 93 16.00 -15.37 9.08
N GLU A 94 16.63 -16.40 8.52
CA GLU A 94 16.32 -17.78 8.88
C GLU A 94 16.59 -17.97 10.38
N GLU A 95 15.60 -18.42 11.15
CA GLU A 95 15.72 -18.64 12.61
C GLU A 95 16.63 -19.85 12.96
N ASP A 96 17.11 -20.60 11.96
CA ASP A 96 17.65 -21.96 12.13
C ASP A 96 19.18 -22.09 11.91
N GLU A 97 19.91 -21.02 11.57
CA GLU A 97 21.38 -21.05 11.59
C GLU A 97 21.90 -20.49 12.93
N GLU A 98 22.14 -21.39 13.90
CA GLU A 98 22.90 -21.09 15.13
C GLU A 98 24.27 -20.48 14.75
N GLY A 99 24.35 -19.14 14.77
CA GLY A 99 25.58 -18.39 14.58
C GLY A 99 25.63 -17.42 13.40
N GLY A 100 24.54 -17.23 12.65
CA GLY A 100 24.47 -16.17 11.64
C GLY A 100 24.29 -14.79 12.30
N ASP A 101 25.19 -13.85 12.00
CA ASP A 101 25.04 -12.42 12.32
C ASP A 101 23.60 -11.94 12.02
N GLU A 102 23.10 -10.96 12.77
CA GLU A 102 21.79 -10.29 12.59
C GLU A 102 21.49 -10.02 11.09
N ALA A 103 20.99 -11.02 10.37
CA ALA A 103 20.91 -10.95 8.93
C ALA A 103 19.77 -9.99 8.61
N ALA A 104 20.15 -8.80 8.13
CA ALA A 104 19.22 -7.75 7.76
C ALA A 104 18.16 -8.32 6.81
N SER A 105 16.89 -8.02 7.08
CA SER A 105 15.79 -8.37 6.18
C SER A 105 16.06 -7.75 4.81
N MET A 106 16.23 -8.59 3.79
CA MET A 106 16.56 -8.14 2.45
C MET A 106 15.28 -7.98 1.63
N PRO A 107 15.11 -6.87 0.87
CA PRO A 107 13.96 -6.71 0.00
C PRO A 107 13.93 -7.82 -1.06
N VAL A 108 12.75 -8.38 -1.27
CA VAL A 108 12.46 -9.28 -2.39
C VAL A 108 11.82 -8.45 -3.48
N THR A 109 12.42 -8.42 -4.68
CA THR A 109 11.91 -7.62 -5.80
C THR A 109 11.33 -8.49 -6.92
N MET A 110 10.50 -7.87 -7.74
CA MET A 110 10.01 -8.44 -9.00
C MET A 110 9.72 -7.31 -9.98
N THR A 111 9.89 -7.55 -11.28
CA THR A 111 9.48 -6.59 -12.31
C THR A 111 7.98 -6.29 -12.21
N LEU A 112 7.56 -5.05 -12.51
CA LEU A 112 6.14 -4.69 -12.54
C LEU A 112 5.34 -5.60 -13.50
N GLN A 113 5.92 -5.95 -14.65
CA GLN A 113 5.32 -6.90 -15.58
C GLN A 113 5.14 -8.28 -14.94
N GLY A 114 6.18 -8.81 -14.29
CA GLY A 114 6.12 -10.08 -13.57
C GLY A 114 5.05 -10.06 -12.48
N TYR A 115 4.96 -8.97 -11.71
CA TYR A 115 3.91 -8.79 -10.72
C TYR A 115 2.52 -8.82 -11.32
N CYS A 116 2.30 -8.15 -12.45
CA CYS A 116 1.00 -8.15 -13.11
C CYS A 116 0.62 -9.54 -13.66
N GLU A 117 1.59 -10.30 -14.17
CA GLU A 117 1.36 -11.69 -14.59
C GLU A 117 1.02 -12.60 -13.41
N TYR A 118 1.75 -12.45 -12.31
CA TYR A 118 1.47 -13.11 -11.03
C TYR A 118 0.06 -12.77 -10.53
N ALA A 119 -0.27 -11.49 -10.38
CA ALA A 119 -1.52 -11.00 -9.82
C ALA A 119 -2.76 -11.47 -10.62
N ARG A 120 -2.63 -11.65 -11.94
CA ARG A 120 -3.70 -12.18 -12.80
C ARG A 120 -3.99 -13.68 -12.59
N ARG A 121 -3.02 -14.43 -12.07
CA ARG A 121 -3.07 -15.91 -12.00
C ARG A 121 -3.11 -16.44 -10.56
N GLN A 122 -2.65 -15.65 -9.59
CA GLN A 122 -2.48 -16.08 -8.21
C GLN A 122 -3.80 -16.51 -7.55
N ARG A 123 -3.69 -17.38 -6.55
CA ARG A 123 -4.78 -17.83 -5.67
C ARG A 123 -4.33 -17.90 -4.22
N ASP A 124 -3.38 -17.06 -3.85
CA ASP A 124 -2.65 -17.16 -2.59
C ASP A 124 -3.49 -16.59 -1.45
N ASP A 125 -3.39 -17.18 -0.26
CA ASP A 125 -4.06 -16.66 0.94
C ASP A 125 -3.49 -15.31 1.39
N CYS A 126 -2.20 -15.11 1.12
CA CYS A 126 -1.47 -13.88 1.39
C CYS A 126 -0.65 -13.54 0.13
N PRO A 127 -1.29 -12.97 -0.91
CA PRO A 127 -0.61 -12.64 -2.15
C PRO A 127 0.56 -11.69 -1.93
N LEU A 128 1.56 -11.77 -2.80
CA LEU A 128 2.62 -10.76 -2.87
C LEU A 128 2.01 -9.38 -3.11
N TYR A 129 2.62 -8.36 -2.50
CA TYR A 129 2.12 -7.00 -2.55
C TYR A 129 3.27 -6.05 -2.82
N ILE A 130 3.16 -5.28 -3.91
CA ILE A 130 4.12 -4.21 -4.18
C ILE A 130 4.02 -3.18 -3.05
N PHE A 131 5.14 -2.91 -2.39
CA PHE A 131 5.27 -1.91 -1.34
C PHE A 131 6.71 -1.39 -1.34
N ASP A 132 6.96 -0.36 -2.14
CA ASP A 132 8.31 0.09 -2.51
C ASP A 132 8.51 1.57 -2.17
N ASP A 133 9.41 1.86 -1.23
CA ASP A 133 9.71 3.21 -0.77
C ASP A 133 10.72 3.98 -1.63
N THR A 134 11.32 3.32 -2.63
CA THR A 134 12.45 3.84 -3.41
C THR A 134 12.12 4.10 -4.87
N PHE A 135 11.01 3.55 -5.37
CA PHE A 135 10.61 3.63 -6.77
C PHE A 135 10.51 5.08 -7.28
N LEU A 136 9.96 5.98 -6.47
CA LEU A 136 9.82 7.40 -6.82
C LEU A 136 11.08 8.24 -6.54
N ASP A 137 12.09 7.69 -5.87
CA ASP A 137 13.34 8.38 -5.56
C ASP A 137 14.33 8.31 -6.74
N SER A 138 14.22 7.27 -7.57
CA SER A 138 15.16 6.92 -8.65
C SER A 138 15.04 7.78 -9.91
N GLY A 139 14.77 9.08 -9.79
CA GLY A 139 14.57 9.98 -10.94
C GLY A 139 13.34 9.61 -11.79
N CYS A 140 12.43 8.83 -11.22
CA CYS A 140 11.21 8.38 -11.87
C CYS A 140 10.31 9.57 -12.17
N SER A 141 10.06 9.84 -13.45
CA SER A 141 9.21 10.96 -13.88
C SER A 141 7.75 10.83 -13.42
N LEU A 142 7.34 9.67 -12.91
CA LEU A 142 6.04 9.45 -12.27
C LEU A 142 5.88 10.26 -10.97
N ALA A 143 6.99 10.62 -10.31
CA ALA A 143 6.94 11.48 -9.13
C ALA A 143 6.30 12.85 -9.40
N GLY A 144 6.39 13.35 -10.65
CA GLY A 144 5.73 14.59 -11.08
C GLY A 144 4.28 14.40 -11.56
N ALA A 145 3.78 13.17 -11.63
CA ALA A 145 2.44 12.86 -12.12
C ALA A 145 1.37 12.90 -11.02
N TYR A 146 1.77 13.04 -9.75
CA TYR A 146 0.87 13.22 -8.60
C TYR A 146 1.26 14.45 -7.77
N SER A 147 0.33 14.91 -6.94
CA SER A 147 0.56 16.00 -6.00
C SER A 147 0.12 15.60 -4.60
N ARG A 148 0.86 16.07 -3.59
CA ARG A 148 0.43 15.92 -2.19
C ARG A 148 -0.85 16.72 -1.95
N PRO A 149 -1.84 16.19 -1.21
CA PRO A 149 -3.02 16.96 -0.82
C PRO A 149 -2.63 18.18 0.04
N PRO A 150 -3.39 19.29 -0.01
CA PRO A 150 -3.06 20.50 0.75
C PRO A 150 -2.92 20.30 2.27
N CYS A 151 -3.68 19.36 2.86
CA CYS A 151 -3.60 19.04 4.29
C CYS A 151 -2.32 18.29 4.70
N PHE A 152 -1.47 17.90 3.74
CA PHE A 152 -0.17 17.27 3.95
C PHE A 152 0.95 18.07 3.24
N ALA A 153 0.77 19.39 3.12
CA ALA A 153 1.74 20.26 2.46
C ALA A 153 3.05 20.36 3.25
N GLU A 154 2.95 20.44 4.58
CA GLU A 154 4.10 20.47 5.47
C GLU A 154 4.72 19.08 5.65
N ASP A 155 6.04 19.04 5.49
CA ASP A 155 6.84 17.82 5.65
C ASP A 155 7.99 18.07 6.62
N PHE A 156 7.68 18.05 7.92
CA PHE A 156 8.67 18.37 8.96
C PHE A 156 9.81 17.33 9.03
N MET A 157 9.55 16.08 8.63
CA MET A 157 10.57 15.03 8.60
C MET A 157 11.62 15.26 7.52
N ALA A 158 11.35 16.11 6.52
CA ALA A 158 12.35 16.53 5.54
C ALA A 158 13.57 17.21 6.19
N ALA A 159 13.42 17.83 7.36
CA ALA A 159 14.52 18.45 8.09
C ALA A 159 15.59 17.44 8.57
N LEU A 160 15.27 16.15 8.59
CA LEU A 160 16.20 15.09 8.97
C LEU A 160 17.19 14.69 7.86
N GLY A 161 16.98 15.17 6.62
CA GLY A 161 17.85 14.86 5.48
C GLY A 161 18.03 13.35 5.27
N GLU A 162 19.28 12.88 5.20
CA GLU A 162 19.63 11.47 5.03
C GLU A 162 19.19 10.56 6.19
N CYS A 163 18.92 11.13 7.37
CA CYS A 163 18.42 10.37 8.52
C CYS A 163 16.89 10.22 8.51
N ARG A 164 16.22 10.72 7.47
CA ARG A 164 14.78 10.64 7.32
C ARG A 164 14.34 9.18 7.09
N PRO A 165 13.38 8.66 7.86
CA PRO A 165 12.81 7.35 7.58
C PRO A 165 12.06 7.30 6.23
N PRO A 166 11.84 6.11 5.66
CA PRO A 166 10.90 5.90 4.57
C PRO A 166 9.54 6.56 4.86
N HIS A 167 8.98 7.25 3.87
CA HIS A 167 7.83 8.15 4.07
C HIS A 167 6.84 8.19 2.90
N ARG A 168 7.16 7.49 1.82
CA ARG A 168 6.31 7.32 0.63
C ARG A 168 6.51 5.90 0.14
N TRP A 169 5.44 5.28 -0.36
CA TRP A 169 5.39 3.94 -0.92
C TRP A 169 4.42 3.94 -2.09
#